data_AF-A0A7W5VAH3-F1
#
_entry.id   AF-A0A7W5VAH3-F1
#
_cell.length_a   1.000
_cell.length_b   1.000
_cell.length_c   1.000
_cell.angle_alpha   90.00
_cell.angle_beta   90.00
_cell.angle_gamma   90.00
#
_symmetry.space_group_name_H-M   'P 1'
#
loop_
_entity.id
_entity.type
_entity.pdbx_description
1 polymer ?
#
loop_
_entity_poly.entity_id
_entity_poly.type
_entity_poly.pdbx_seq_one_letter_code
_entity_poly.pdbx_strand_id
1 'polypeptide(L)'
;MRNVFCRQDGTPLDRWQVRREFQKIAMLAELGEDWSPRELRHSFVSILSAHDVPVEDISDLVGHVSTHVTETVYRHEIRPALTKGVQAMDKILKRRSRSV
;
A
#
# COMPACT_ATOMS: atom_id res chain seq x y z
N MET A 1 -23.93 1.70 4.18
CA MET A 1 -22.49 1.41 4.16
C MET A 1 -21.75 2.56 4.83
N ARG A 2 -20.82 2.29 5.75
CA ARG A 2 -19.98 3.33 6.40
C ARG A 2 -18.70 3.49 5.56
N ASN A 3 -18.37 4.73 5.20
CA ASN A 3 -17.14 5.03 4.48
C ASN A 3 -15.93 4.86 5.41
N VAL A 4 -14.85 4.25 4.91
CA VAL A 4 -13.59 4.14 5.65
C VAL A 4 -12.78 5.43 5.52
N PHE A 5 -12.74 6.00 4.31
CA PHE A 5 -12.10 7.29 4.03
C PHE A 5 -13.17 8.38 3.90
N CYS A 6 -13.52 8.99 5.02
CA CYS A 6 -14.52 10.05 5.08
C CYS A 6 -14.06 11.21 5.96
N ARG A 7 -14.72 12.35 5.78
CA ARG A 7 -14.65 13.46 6.73
C ARG A 7 -15.34 13.06 8.05
N GLN A 8 -15.20 13.91 9.05
CA GLN A 8 -15.84 13.72 10.37
C GLN A 8 -17.37 13.61 10.29
N ASP A 9 -17.99 14.26 9.30
CA ASP A 9 -19.44 14.19 9.03
C ASP A 9 -19.87 12.93 8.25
N GLY A 10 -18.95 12.02 7.92
CA GLY A 10 -19.24 10.77 7.22
C GLY A 10 -19.25 10.88 5.69
N THR A 11 -19.09 12.08 5.13
CA THR A 11 -18.99 12.28 3.67
C THR A 11 -17.70 11.65 3.11
N PRO A 12 -17.75 10.93 1.98
CA PRO A 12 -16.54 10.35 1.37
C PRO A 12 -15.49 11.42 1.05
N LEU A 13 -14.21 11.06 1.20
CA LEU A 13 -13.13 11.91 0.69
C LEU A 13 -12.99 11.71 -0.83
N ASP A 14 -12.97 12.81 -1.58
CA ASP A 14 -12.57 12.79 -2.98
C ASP A 14 -11.04 12.76 -3.16
N ARG A 15 -10.60 12.57 -4.41
CA ARG A 15 -9.16 12.50 -4.76
C ARG A 15 -8.37 13.76 -4.41
N TRP A 16 -8.97 14.93 -4.49
CA TRP A 16 -8.31 16.21 -4.26
C TRP A 16 -8.13 16.46 -2.77
N GLN A 17 -9.16 16.12 -1.98
CA GLN A 17 -9.10 16.15 -0.53
C GLN A 17 -8.04 15.19 0.00
N VAL A 18 -8.01 13.94 -0.48
CA VAL A 18 -6.98 12.97 -0.09
C VAL A 18 -5.59 13.53 -0.39
N ARG A 19 -5.38 14.09 -1.60
CA ARG A 19 -4.08 14.68 -1.97
C ARG A 19 -3.69 15.84 -1.06
N ARG A 20 -4.63 16.74 -0.75
CA ARG A 20 -4.38 17.90 0.11
C ARG A 20 -4.04 17.48 1.54
N GLU A 21 -4.82 16.59 2.14
CA GLU A 21 -4.54 16.11 3.49
C GLU A 21 -3.23 15.31 3.54
N PHE A 22 -2.93 14.52 2.51
CA PHE A 22 -1.65 13.83 2.37
C PHE A 22 -0.48 14.81 2.29
N GLN A 23 -0.59 15.88 1.49
CA GLN A 23 0.48 16.88 1.34
C GLN A 23 0.82 17.56 2.67
N LYS A 24 -0.19 17.87 3.51
CA LYS A 24 0.05 18.40 4.87
C LYS A 24 0.90 17.44 5.70
N ILE A 25 0.59 16.14 5.64
CA ILE A 25 1.35 15.10 6.36
C ILE A 25 2.77 15.00 5.80
N ALA A 26 2.94 14.99 4.48
CA ALA A 26 4.24 14.92 3.83
C ALA A 26 5.14 16.12 4.18
N MET A 27 4.57 17.32 4.26
CA MET A 27 5.30 18.52 4.71
C MET A 27 5.72 18.43 6.17
N LEU A 28 4.83 17.97 7.06
CA LEU A 28 5.15 17.76 8.47
C LEU A 28 6.21 16.67 8.68
N ALA A 29 6.28 15.70 7.76
CA ALA A 29 7.28 14.64 7.75
C ALA A 29 8.57 15.02 7.00
N GLU A 30 8.71 16.29 6.58
CA GLU A 30 9.88 16.81 5.86
C GLU A 30 10.19 16.08 4.54
N LEU A 31 9.17 15.50 3.89
CA LEU A 31 9.30 14.81 2.60
C LEU A 31 9.23 15.77 1.40
N GLY A 32 8.67 16.96 1.59
CA GLY A 32 8.49 17.98 0.56
C GLY A 32 7.11 17.99 -0.11
N GLU A 33 6.91 18.93 -1.04
CA GLU A 33 5.60 19.22 -1.65
C GLU A 33 5.24 18.31 -2.83
N ASP A 34 6.24 17.70 -3.47
CA ASP A 34 6.05 16.86 -4.66
C ASP A 34 5.59 15.43 -4.33
N TRP A 35 5.58 15.07 -3.05
CA TRP A 35 5.09 13.77 -2.61
C TRP A 35 3.59 13.63 -2.86
N SER A 36 3.22 12.51 -3.44
CA SER A 36 1.83 12.13 -3.65
C SER A 36 1.54 10.75 -3.06
N PRO A 37 0.27 10.38 -2.84
CA PRO A 37 -0.07 9.03 -2.38
C PRO A 37 0.48 7.90 -3.28
N ARG A 38 0.82 8.19 -4.55
CA ARG A 38 1.49 7.24 -5.46
C ARG A 38 2.85 6.80 -4.91
N GLU A 39 3.60 7.70 -4.26
CA GLU A 39 4.92 7.39 -3.72
C GLU A 39 4.84 6.37 -2.58
N LEU A 40 3.72 6.29 -1.87
CA LEU A 40 3.49 5.21 -0.90
C LEU A 40 3.39 3.84 -1.59
N ARG A 41 2.76 3.77 -2.77
CA ARG A 41 2.68 2.52 -3.56
C ARG A 41 4.06 2.12 -4.09
N HIS A 42 4.85 3.08 -4.55
CA HIS A 42 6.24 2.82 -4.94
C HIS A 42 7.08 2.36 -3.74
N SER A 43 6.96 3.04 -2.60
CA SER A 43 7.65 2.67 -1.36
C SER A 43 7.28 1.25 -0.92
N PHE A 44 6.00 0.87 -1.00
CA PHE A 44 5.53 -0.48 -0.70
C PHE A 44 6.23 -1.53 -1.58
N VAL A 45 6.26 -1.32 -2.89
CA VAL A 45 6.96 -2.22 -3.84
C VAL A 45 8.46 -2.28 -3.53
N SER A 46 9.11 -1.14 -3.33
CA SER A 46 10.55 -1.08 -3.04
C SER A 46 10.90 -1.78 -1.73
N ILE A 47 10.10 -1.61 -0.68
CA ILE A 47 10.32 -2.28 0.61
C ILE A 47 10.21 -3.79 0.45
N LEU A 48 9.15 -4.31 -0.18
CA LEU A 48 8.99 -5.75 -0.35
C LEU A 48 10.11 -6.34 -1.23
N SER A 49 10.49 -5.64 -2.30
CA SER A 49 11.60 -6.08 -3.16
C SER A 49 12.93 -6.12 -2.41
N ALA A 50 13.22 -5.13 -1.57
CA ALA A 50 14.43 -5.10 -0.73
C ALA A 50 14.47 -6.20 0.36
N HIS A 51 13.37 -6.92 0.53
CA HIS A 51 13.19 -8.00 1.50
C HIS A 51 12.91 -9.36 0.83
N ASP A 52 13.35 -9.51 -0.42
CA ASP A 52 13.32 -10.77 -1.19
C ASP A 52 11.91 -11.37 -1.38
N VAL A 53 10.88 -10.53 -1.34
CA VAL A 53 9.52 -10.97 -1.70
C VAL A 53 9.45 -11.16 -3.23
N PRO A 54 8.93 -12.31 -3.72
CA PRO A 54 8.83 -12.56 -5.15
C PRO A 54 8.04 -11.49 -5.90
N VAL A 55 8.44 -11.17 -7.13
CA VAL A 55 7.85 -10.06 -7.91
C VAL A 55 6.40 -10.37 -8.32
N GLU A 56 6.08 -11.63 -8.53
CA GLU A 56 4.74 -12.16 -8.77
C GLU A 56 3.81 -11.89 -7.57
N ASP A 57 4.27 -12.19 -6.35
CA ASP A 57 3.54 -11.93 -5.11
C ASP A 57 3.34 -10.40 -4.92
N ILE A 58 4.37 -9.59 -5.21
CA ILE A 58 4.26 -8.13 -5.15
C ILE A 58 3.25 -7.61 -6.19
N SER A 59 3.26 -8.17 -7.40
CA SER A 59 2.33 -7.81 -8.49
C SER A 59 0.89 -8.09 -8.10
N ASP A 60 0.63 -9.25 -7.49
CA ASP A 60 -0.68 -9.63 -6.97
C ASP A 60 -1.13 -8.69 -5.83
N LEU A 61 -0.23 -8.37 -4.90
CA LEU A 61 -0.51 -7.46 -3.77
C LEU A 61 -0.91 -6.05 -4.21
N VAL A 62 -0.25 -5.52 -5.24
CA VAL A 62 -0.57 -4.17 -5.76
C VAL A 62 -1.76 -4.19 -6.73
N GLY A 63 -2.27 -5.36 -7.07
CA GLY A 63 -3.40 -5.54 -7.99
C GLY A 63 -3.05 -5.16 -9.43
N HIS A 64 -1.84 -5.46 -9.89
CA HIS A 64 -1.54 -5.38 -11.31
C HIS A 64 -2.32 -6.48 -12.03
N VAL A 65 -3.22 -6.07 -12.93
CA VAL A 65 -3.88 -6.99 -13.84
C VAL A 65 -2.85 -7.38 -14.90
N SER A 66 -2.13 -8.48 -14.72
CA SER A 66 -1.42 -9.09 -15.85
C SER A 66 -2.46 -9.79 -16.74
N THR A 67 -2.46 -9.50 -18.03
CA THR A 67 -3.42 -10.02 -19.02
C THR A 67 -3.16 -11.46 -19.45
N HIS A 68 -2.37 -12.26 -18.71
CA HIS A 68 -1.82 -13.50 -19.27
C HIS A 68 -2.02 -14.82 -18.52
N VAL A 69 -2.78 -14.90 -17.42
CA VAL A 69 -3.02 -16.24 -16.82
C VAL A 69 -4.43 -16.41 -16.26
N THR A 70 -5.01 -17.55 -16.62
CA THR A 70 -6.38 -18.04 -16.44
C THR A 70 -6.95 -17.82 -15.03
N GLU A 71 -7.98 -16.98 -14.96
CA GLU A 71 -8.67 -16.43 -13.77
C GLU A 71 -9.20 -17.48 -12.75
N THR A 72 -9.35 -18.75 -13.13
CA THR A 72 -10.00 -19.76 -12.28
C THR A 72 -9.05 -20.44 -11.29
N VAL A 73 -7.75 -20.53 -11.61
CA VAL A 73 -6.76 -21.21 -10.75
C VAL A 73 -6.13 -20.24 -9.73
N TYR A 74 -5.96 -18.97 -10.10
CA TYR A 74 -5.24 -17.98 -9.29
C TYR A 74 -6.00 -17.48 -8.06
N ARG A 75 -7.34 -17.58 -8.02
CA ARG A 75 -8.12 -17.12 -6.85
C ARG A 75 -7.76 -17.86 -5.56
N HIS A 76 -7.21 -19.07 -5.65
CA HIS A 76 -6.72 -19.83 -4.51
C HIS A 76 -5.32 -19.40 -4.03
N GLU A 77 -4.44 -18.93 -4.92
CA GLU A 77 -3.05 -18.53 -4.62
C GLU A 77 -2.92 -17.05 -4.19
N ILE A 78 -3.84 -16.18 -4.63
CA ILE A 78 -3.85 -14.76 -4.24
C ILE A 78 -4.03 -14.58 -2.72
N ARG A 79 -4.84 -15.43 -2.06
CA ARG A 79 -5.05 -15.36 -0.60
C ARG A 79 -3.77 -15.66 0.20
N PRO A 80 -3.02 -16.74 -0.11
CA PRO A 80 -1.68 -16.95 0.41
C PRO A 80 -0.73 -15.77 0.19
N ALA A 81 -0.65 -15.22 -1.03
CA ALA A 81 0.23 -14.10 -1.35
C ALA A 81 -0.13 -12.84 -0.53
N LEU A 82 -1.42 -12.50 -0.42
CA LEU A 82 -1.92 -11.40 0.43
C LEU A 82 -1.48 -11.56 1.88
N THR A 83 -1.63 -12.76 2.43
CA THR A 83 -1.28 -13.05 3.83
C THR A 83 0.23 -12.94 4.05
N LYS A 84 1.04 -13.47 3.12
CA LYS A 84 2.51 -13.38 3.17
C LYS A 84 3.01 -11.94 3.09
N GLY A 85 2.45 -11.13 2.19
CA GLY A 85 2.80 -9.72 2.02
C GLY A 85 2.53 -8.89 3.28
N VAL A 86 1.35 -9.07 3.88
CA VAL A 86 0.99 -8.40 5.15
C VAL A 86 1.95 -8.82 6.27
N GLN A 87 2.25 -10.12 6.40
CA GLN A 87 3.18 -10.62 7.42
C GLN A 87 4.62 -10.11 7.22
N ALA A 88 5.08 -10.01 5.97
CA ALA A 88 6.40 -9.45 5.65
C ALA A 88 6.46 -7.98 6.05
N MET A 89 5.48 -7.17 5.64
CA MET A 89 5.43 -5.75 5.96
C MET A 89 5.36 -5.52 7.48
N ASP A 90 4.55 -6.30 8.19
CA ASP A 90 4.44 -6.26 9.65
C ASP A 90 5.80 -6.50 10.34
N LYS A 91 6.55 -7.51 9.88
CA LYS A 91 7.88 -7.82 10.43
C LYS A 91 8.88 -6.69 10.16
N ILE A 92 8.85 -6.13 8.95
CA ILE A 92 9.76 -5.07 8.52
C ILE A 92 9.54 -3.79 9.33
N LEU A 93 8.28 -3.36 9.46
CA LEU A 93 7.93 -2.13 10.18
C LEU A 93 8.09 -2.27 11.69
N LYS A 94 7.74 -3.42 12.29
CA LYS A 94 7.97 -3.68 13.73
C LYS A 94 9.44 -3.69 14.12
N ARG A 95 10.36 -4.00 13.20
CA ARG A 95 11.80 -3.98 13.47
C ARG A 95 12.37 -2.55 13.59
N ARG A 96 11.71 -1.55 13.01
CA ARG A 96 12.14 -0.13 13.05
C ARG A 96 11.60 0.66 14.23
N SER A 97 10.50 0.23 14.87
CA SER A 97 9.92 0.90 16.04
C SER A 97 10.61 0.57 17.38
N ARG A 98 11.76 -0.11 17.36
CA ARG A 98 12.59 -0.42 18.53
C ARG A 98 13.85 0.42 18.66
N SER A 99 13.87 1.59 18.04
CA SER A 99 14.88 2.62 18.32
C SER A 99 14.17 3.88 18.79
N VAL A 100 14.58 4.33 19.99
CA VAL A 100 14.09 5.44 20.82
C VAL A 100 12.95 5.08 21.77
#